data_AF-A0A098EXT2-F1
#
_entry.id   AF-A0A098EXT2-F1
#
_cell.length_a   1.000
_cell.length_b   1.000
_cell.length_c   1.000
_cell.angle_alpha   90.00
_cell.angle_beta   90.00
_cell.angle_gamma   90.00
#
_symmetry.space_group_name_H-M   'P 1'
#
loop_
_entity.id
_entity.type
_entity.pdbx_description
1 polymer ?
#
loop_
_entity_poly.entity_id
_entity_poly.type
_entity_poly.pdbx_seq_one_letter_code
_entity_poly.pdbx_strand_id
1 'polypeptide(L)'
;MKQIQRISVEGIWYKDGTGETTFIDFTKCNYHWHQYRDRTENLTDEEFQALMGKDITIGQRDIEANPPFFEFFTKPFTRIEFDSKNSYIQIRDAITTTGWSTIDLS
;
A
#
# COMPACT_ATOMS: atom_id res chain seq x y z
N MET A 1 11.03 -14.18 -3.23
CA MET A 1 10.57 -13.34 -2.10
C MET A 1 10.83 -11.90 -2.48
N LYS A 2 9.89 -10.98 -2.26
CA LYS A 2 10.09 -9.56 -2.61
C LYS A 2 10.92 -8.88 -1.51
N GLN A 3 11.89 -8.06 -1.87
CA GLN A 3 12.77 -7.39 -0.90
C GLN A 3 12.77 -5.88 -1.11
N ILE A 4 12.26 -5.13 -0.12
CA ILE A 4 12.27 -3.66 -0.15
C ILE A 4 13.71 -3.15 -0.11
N GLN A 5 14.02 -2.22 -1.01
CA GLN A 5 15.34 -1.58 -1.15
C GLN A 5 15.32 -0.14 -0.65
N ARG A 6 14.22 0.59 -0.92
CA ARG A 6 14.07 2.01 -0.57
C ARG A 6 12.60 2.37 -0.42
N ILE A 7 12.31 3.27 0.51
CA ILE A 7 11.00 3.91 0.70
C ILE A 7 11.20 5.42 0.61
N SER A 8 10.28 6.12 -0.04
CA SER A 8 10.16 7.58 -0.05
C SER A 8 8.69 8.00 -0.06
N VAL A 9 8.45 9.31 -0.07
CA VAL A 9 7.09 9.86 -0.14
C VAL A 9 6.35 9.49 -1.42
N GLU A 10 7.08 9.20 -2.49
CA GLU A 10 6.51 8.80 -3.77
C GLU A 10 6.17 7.30 -3.83
N GLY A 11 6.83 6.46 -3.03
CA GLY A 11 6.65 5.01 -3.17
C GLY A 11 7.74 4.11 -2.60
N ILE A 12 7.73 2.87 -3.07
CA ILE A 12 8.64 1.79 -2.64
C ILE A 12 9.35 1.17 -3.84
N TRP A 13 10.68 1.10 -3.76
CA TRP A 13 11.47 0.27 -4.65
C TRP A 13 11.73 -1.08 -3.98
N TYR A 14 11.48 -2.16 -4.70
CA TYR A 14 11.72 -3.52 -4.23
C TYR A 14 12.30 -4.40 -5.33
N LYS A 15 13.06 -5.41 -4.95
CA LYS A 15 13.46 -6.50 -5.85
C LYS A 15 12.38 -7.55 -5.89
N ASP A 16 11.93 -7.93 -7.07
CA ASP A 16 10.93 -8.96 -7.26
C ASP A 16 11.52 -10.38 -7.19
N GLY A 17 10.73 -11.40 -7.53
CA GLY A 17 11.18 -12.80 -7.53
C GLY A 17 12.21 -13.14 -8.61
N THR A 18 12.36 -12.31 -9.64
CA THR A 18 13.35 -12.46 -10.71
C THR A 18 14.65 -11.70 -10.41
N GLY A 19 14.61 -10.82 -9.40
CA GLY A 19 15.73 -9.94 -9.02
C GLY A 19 15.67 -8.57 -9.70
N GLU A 20 14.64 -8.30 -10.51
CA GLU A 20 14.40 -6.99 -11.12
C GLU A 20 13.93 -5.98 -10.06
N THR A 21 14.40 -4.74 -10.18
CA THR A 21 13.94 -3.64 -9.33
C THR A 21 12.64 -3.07 -9.88
N THR A 22 11.56 -3.21 -9.12
CA THR A 22 10.24 -2.66 -9.42
C THR A 22 9.91 -1.50 -8.48
N PHE A 23 9.02 -0.60 -8.91
CA PHE A 23 8.56 0.55 -8.14
C PHE A 23 7.04 0.49 -7.90
N ILE A 24 6.62 0.69 -6.65
CA ILE A 24 5.23 0.88 -6.24
C ILE A 24 5.02 2.37 -6.05
N ASP A 25 4.18 2.97 -6.90
CA ASP A 25 3.82 4.38 -6.87
C ASP A 25 2.61 4.59 -5.93
N PHE A 26 2.81 5.33 -4.85
CA PHE A 26 1.79 5.56 -3.82
C PHE A 26 0.60 6.38 -4.33
N THR A 27 0.84 7.39 -5.16
CA THR A 27 -0.23 8.18 -5.78
C THR A 27 -1.13 7.31 -6.66
N LYS A 28 -0.54 6.41 -7.45
CA LYS A 28 -1.33 5.45 -8.25
C LYS A 28 -2.10 4.47 -7.38
N CYS A 29 -1.51 4.00 -6.28
CA CYS A 29 -2.21 3.13 -5.34
C CYS A 29 -3.43 3.82 -4.72
N ASN A 30 -3.26 5.06 -4.28
CA ASN A 30 -4.35 5.86 -3.72
C ASN A 30 -5.47 6.11 -4.74
N TYR A 31 -5.11 6.47 -5.97
CA TYR A 31 -6.08 6.62 -7.04
C TYR A 31 -6.87 5.33 -7.31
N HIS A 32 -6.21 4.18 -7.35
CA HIS A 32 -6.91 2.89 -7.53
C HIS A 32 -7.81 2.54 -6.36
N TRP A 33 -7.44 2.92 -5.14
CA TRP A 33 -8.29 2.77 -3.96
C TRP A 33 -9.57 3.60 -4.08
N HIS A 34 -9.46 4.88 -4.46
CA HIS A 34 -10.64 5.71 -4.68
C HIS A 34 -11.53 5.16 -5.79
N GLN A 35 -10.95 4.67 -6.89
CA GLN A 35 -11.72 3.98 -7.94
C GLN A 35 -12.43 2.72 -7.45
N TYR A 36 -11.83 1.99 -6.51
CA TYR A 36 -12.47 0.82 -5.92
C TYR A 36 -13.67 1.26 -5.07
N ARG A 37 -13.48 2.23 -4.17
CA ARG A 37 -14.52 2.76 -3.30
C ARG A 37 -15.70 3.34 -4.07
N ASP A 38 -15.43 4.13 -5.10
CA ASP A 38 -16.44 4.68 -6.01
C ASP A 38 -17.39 3.60 -6.54
N ARG A 39 -16.81 2.48 -7.01
CA ARG A 39 -17.57 1.35 -7.55
C ARG A 39 -18.32 0.56 -6.49
N THR A 40 -17.78 0.43 -5.28
CA THR A 40 -18.39 -0.39 -4.22
C THR A 40 -19.39 0.36 -3.37
N GLU A 41 -19.20 1.67 -3.20
CA GLU A 41 -20.03 2.54 -2.38
C GLU A 41 -21.05 3.34 -3.20
N ASN A 42 -20.96 3.31 -4.55
CA ASN A 42 -21.79 4.11 -5.47
C ASN A 42 -21.79 5.61 -5.11
N LEU A 43 -20.58 6.16 -4.99
CA LEU A 43 -20.40 7.54 -4.58
C LEU A 43 -20.94 8.51 -5.63
N THR A 44 -21.45 9.64 -5.16
CA THR A 44 -21.70 10.80 -6.01
C THR A 44 -20.38 11.48 -6.39
N ASP A 45 -20.37 12.26 -7.49
CA ASP A 45 -19.19 13.05 -7.88
C ASP A 45 -18.68 13.94 -6.74
N GLU A 46 -19.59 14.53 -5.95
CA GLU A 46 -19.24 15.37 -4.79
C GLU A 46 -18.55 14.58 -3.68
N GLU A 47 -19.04 13.39 -3.35
CA GLU A 47 -18.42 12.50 -2.36
C GLU A 47 -17.05 12.01 -2.84
N PHE A 48 -16.94 11.63 -4.11
CA PHE A 48 -15.69 11.22 -4.71
C PHE A 48 -14.63 12.33 -4.63
N GLN A 49 -14.99 13.57 -5.00
CA GLN A 49 -14.07 14.70 -4.89
C GLN A 49 -13.69 15.02 -3.43
N ALA A 50 -14.63 14.88 -2.49
CA ALA A 50 -14.34 15.07 -1.07
C ALA A 50 -13.37 14.02 -0.51
N LEU A 51 -13.34 12.81 -1.09
CA LEU A 51 -12.42 11.74 -0.72
C LEU A 51 -11.01 11.94 -1.27
N MET A 52 -10.89 12.40 -2.52
CA MET A 52 -9.62 12.57 -3.26
C MET A 52 -8.57 13.47 -2.57
N GLY A 53 -8.95 14.23 -1.53
CA GLY A 53 -8.03 15.07 -0.74
C GLY A 53 -7.91 14.70 0.74
N LYS A 54 -8.63 13.68 1.22
CA LYS A 54 -8.66 13.29 2.64
C LYS A 54 -8.17 11.87 2.88
N ASP A 55 -8.52 10.96 1.97
CA ASP A 55 -8.19 9.55 2.11
C ASP A 55 -6.82 9.28 1.47
N ILE A 56 -5.82 9.11 2.33
CA ILE A 56 -4.41 8.85 1.99
C ILE A 56 -4.07 7.34 2.00
N THR A 57 -5.06 6.48 1.82
CA THR A 57 -4.86 5.03 1.87
C THR A 57 -4.20 4.54 0.58
N ILE A 58 -3.13 3.75 0.72
CA ILE A 58 -2.34 3.19 -0.41
C ILE A 58 -2.31 1.66 -0.46
N GLY A 59 -2.88 1.00 0.55
CA GLY A 59 -2.90 -0.46 0.64
C GLY A 59 -3.53 -0.94 1.92
N GLN A 60 -3.38 -2.25 2.15
CA GLN A 60 -3.81 -2.93 3.36
C GLN A 60 -2.68 -3.78 3.93
N ARG A 61 -2.74 -4.09 5.22
CA ARG A 61 -1.70 -4.84 5.93
C ARG A 61 -2.30 -5.73 7.01
N ASP A 62 -1.59 -6.80 7.33
CA ASP A 62 -1.95 -7.72 8.40
C ASP A 62 -0.67 -8.26 9.06
N ILE A 63 -0.52 -7.96 10.35
CA ILE A 63 0.63 -8.43 11.16
C ILE A 63 0.39 -9.81 11.79
N GLU A 64 -0.86 -10.24 11.91
CA GLU A 64 -1.24 -11.53 12.49
C GLU A 64 -1.37 -12.63 11.43
N ALA A 65 -1.39 -12.27 10.14
CA ALA A 65 -1.20 -13.21 9.04
C ALA A 65 0.14 -13.97 9.13
N ASN A 66 0.19 -15.15 8.50
CA ASN A 66 1.38 -15.98 8.43
C ASN A 66 1.70 -16.35 6.98
N PRO A 67 2.64 -15.65 6.31
CA PRO A 67 3.49 -14.56 6.83
C PRO A 67 2.75 -13.21 6.96
N PRO A 68 3.21 -12.29 7.83
CA PRO A 68 2.75 -10.90 7.85
C PRO A 68 2.95 -10.23 6.49
N PHE A 69 2.08 -9.31 6.09
CA PHE A 69 2.16 -8.72 4.75
C PHE A 69 1.69 -7.27 4.65
N PHE A 70 2.17 -6.62 3.59
CA PHE A 70 1.58 -5.42 3.01
C PHE A 70 1.08 -5.76 1.61
N GLU A 71 -0.13 -5.33 1.26
CA GLU A 71 -0.69 -5.44 -0.07
C GLU A 71 -1.10 -4.05 -0.58
N PHE A 72 -0.38 -3.58 -1.60
CA PHE A 72 -0.59 -2.26 -2.18
C PHE A 72 -1.60 -2.32 -3.30
N PHE A 73 -2.43 -1.27 -3.40
CA PHE A 73 -3.49 -1.12 -4.39
C PHE A 73 -2.97 -0.78 -5.80
N THR A 74 -1.93 -1.47 -6.24
CA THR A 74 -1.44 -1.50 -7.62
C THR A 74 -2.41 -2.26 -8.54
N LYS A 75 -2.18 -2.28 -9.86
CA LYS A 75 -2.97 -3.11 -10.79
C LYS A 75 -2.04 -4.02 -11.59
N PRO A 76 -2.01 -5.34 -11.33
CA PRO A 76 -2.70 -6.06 -10.25
C PRO A 76 -2.16 -5.68 -8.85
N PHE A 77 -2.89 -6.03 -7.78
CA PHE A 77 -2.42 -5.79 -6.40
C PHE A 77 -1.06 -6.45 -6.14
N THR A 78 -0.21 -5.74 -5.40
CA THR A 78 1.16 -6.16 -5.13
C THR A 78 1.31 -6.46 -3.65
N ARG A 79 1.44 -7.75 -3.33
CA ARG A 79 1.72 -8.23 -1.97
C ARG A 79 3.22 -8.40 -1.72
N ILE A 80 3.69 -7.84 -0.62
CA ILE A 80 5.02 -8.03 -0.03
C ILE A 80 4.84 -8.71 1.32
N GLU A 81 5.43 -9.89 1.46
CA GLU A 81 5.38 -10.71 2.68
C GLU A 81 6.68 -10.56 3.47
N PHE A 82 6.57 -10.70 4.79
CA PHE A 82 7.65 -10.49 5.74
C PHE A 82 7.97 -11.77 6.50
N ASP A 83 9.25 -12.03 6.69
CA ASP A 83 9.78 -13.17 7.44
C ASP A 83 9.62 -13.02 8.95
N SER A 84 9.40 -11.80 9.44
CA SER A 84 9.28 -11.49 10.87
C SER A 84 8.40 -10.28 11.12
N LYS A 85 7.78 -10.23 12.31
CA LYS A 85 7.05 -9.04 12.78
C LYS A 85 7.95 -7.81 12.88
N ASN A 86 9.25 -7.99 13.17
CA ASN A 86 10.20 -6.88 13.27
C ASN A 86 10.47 -6.22 11.91
N SER A 87 10.73 -7.01 10.85
CA SER A 87 10.93 -6.46 9.50
C SER A 87 9.65 -5.77 9.02
N TYR A 88 8.49 -6.36 9.28
CA TYR A 88 7.19 -5.74 9.03
C TYR A 88 7.03 -4.38 9.74
N ILE A 89 7.32 -4.29 11.05
CA ILE A 89 7.17 -3.07 11.85
C ILE A 89 8.05 -1.93 11.28
N GLN A 90 9.29 -2.24 10.89
CA GLN A 90 10.18 -1.24 10.29
C GLN A 90 9.59 -0.64 9.01
N ILE A 91 8.99 -1.48 8.16
CA ILE A 91 8.35 -1.00 6.93
C ILE A 91 7.07 -0.22 7.22
N ARG A 92 6.25 -0.66 8.18
CA ARG A 92 5.06 0.06 8.62
C ARG A 92 5.41 1.48 9.06
N ASP A 93 6.40 1.60 9.93
CA ASP A 93 6.83 2.88 10.49
C ASP A 93 7.41 3.77 9.39
N ALA A 94 8.23 3.22 8.49
CA ALA A 94 8.77 3.94 7.34
C ALA A 94 7.69 4.41 6.35
N ILE A 95 6.61 3.66 6.13
CA ILE A 95 5.47 4.14 5.33
C ILE A 95 4.73 5.25 6.07
N THR A 96 4.52 5.09 7.37
CA THR A 96 3.77 6.08 8.18
C THR A 96 4.47 7.44 8.19
N THR A 97 5.80 7.46 8.25
CA THR A 97 6.59 8.71 8.20
C THR A 97 6.53 9.42 6.85
N THR A 98 6.09 8.75 5.79
CA THR A 98 5.88 9.39 4.47
C THR A 98 4.57 10.17 4.37
N GLY A 99 3.67 10.03 5.36
CA GLY A 99 2.36 10.67 5.37
C GLY A 99 1.26 9.87 4.66
N TRP A 100 1.54 8.65 4.22
CA TRP A 100 0.53 7.73 3.67
C TRP A 100 0.02 6.75 4.72
N SER A 101 -1.17 6.17 4.49
CA SER A 101 -1.78 5.19 5.39
C SER A 101 -2.06 3.86 4.71
N THR A 102 -2.27 2.82 5.52
CA THR A 102 -2.72 1.50 5.08
C THR A 102 -3.84 1.02 5.99
N ILE A 103 -4.77 0.24 5.45
CA ILE A 103 -5.85 -0.39 6.21
C ILE A 103 -5.23 -1.49 7.09
N ASP A 104 -5.52 -1.45 8.39
CA ASP A 104 -5.12 -2.50 9.32
C ASP A 104 -6.19 -3.59 9.38
N LEU A 105 -5.82 -4.83 9.09
CA LEU A 105 -6.73 -5.99 9.09
C LEU A 105 -6.60 -6.86 10.35
N SER A 106 -5.63 -6.58 11.22
CA SER A 106 -5.41 -7.31 12.48
C SER A 106 -6.24 -6.79 13.65
#